data_AF-A0A353GZC2-F1
#
_entry.id   AF-A0A353GZC2-F1
#
_cell.length_a   1.000
_cell.length_b   1.000
_cell.length_c   1.000
_cell.angle_alpha   90.00
_cell.angle_beta   90.00
_cell.angle_gamma   90.00
#
_symmetry.space_group_name_H-M   'P 1'
#
loop_
_entity.id
_entity.type
_entity.pdbx_description
1 polymer ?
#
loop_
_entity_poly.entity_id
_entity_poly.type
_entity_poly.pdbx_seq_one_letter_code
_entity_poly.pdbx_strand_id
1 'polypeptide(L)'
;MRWLHTMVSNAKALIGGTFHGLDSKYLQYYLDEFSYRFNRRHMVDQIFDHCVAAMVECPIWTYWDIIGKASNPKKLSPKAA
;
A
#
# COMPACT_ATOMS: atom_id res chain seq x y z
N MET A 1 -26.16 -9.64 6.86
CA MET A 1 -24.72 -9.37 6.62
C MET A 1 -24.31 -9.81 5.21
N ARG A 2 -24.70 -9.07 4.15
CA ARG A 2 -24.49 -9.52 2.76
C ARG A 2 -23.13 -9.14 2.17
N TRP A 3 -22.48 -8.10 2.69
CA TRP A 3 -21.21 -7.61 2.15
C TRP A 3 -19.99 -8.22 2.85
N LEU A 4 -20.10 -8.54 4.15
CA LEU A 4 -18.99 -9.08 4.93
C LEU A 4 -18.48 -10.42 4.36
N HIS A 5 -19.37 -11.36 4.07
CA HIS A 5 -18.97 -12.66 3.52
C HIS A 5 -18.36 -12.51 2.11
N THR A 6 -18.83 -11.56 1.31
CA THR A 6 -18.24 -11.24 0.00
C THR A 6 -16.85 -10.65 0.14
N MET A 7 -16.65 -9.72 1.07
CA MET A 7 -15.33 -9.12 1.34
C MET A 7 -14.33 -10.19 1.80
N VAL A 8 -14.73 -11.07 2.73
CA VAL A 8 -13.88 -12.17 3.21
C VAL A 8 -13.54 -13.15 2.09
N SER A 9 -14.53 -13.52 1.26
CA SER A 9 -14.29 -14.42 0.12
C SER A 9 -13.32 -13.82 -0.91
N ASN A 10 -13.45 -12.52 -1.19
CA ASN A 10 -12.57 -11.82 -2.12
C ASN A 10 -11.16 -11.69 -1.56
N ALA A 11 -11.01 -11.39 -0.27
CA ALA A 11 -9.71 -11.34 0.39
C ALA A 11 -9.00 -12.70 0.34
N LYS A 12 -9.74 -13.79 0.59
CA LYS A 12 -9.22 -15.17 0.49
C LYS A 12 -8.76 -15.50 -0.93
N ALA A 13 -9.54 -15.12 -1.94
CA ALA A 13 -9.19 -15.33 -3.35
C ALA A 13 -7.94 -14.52 -3.76
N LEU A 14 -7.86 -13.26 -3.33
CA LEU A 14 -6.69 -12.42 -3.58
C LEU A 14 -5.42 -13.07 -2.99
N ILE A 15 -5.51 -13.45 -1.71
CA ILE A 15 -4.38 -14.01 -0.98
C ILE A 15 -3.92 -15.33 -1.59
N GLY A 16 -4.85 -16.26 -1.81
CA GLY A 16 -4.53 -17.59 -2.33
C GLY A 16 -4.13 -17.60 -3.81
N GLY A 17 -4.51 -16.58 -4.59
CA GLY A 17 -4.18 -16.48 -6.01
C GLY A 17 -2.91 -15.67 -6.31
N THR A 18 -2.61 -14.65 -5.49
CA THR A 18 -1.51 -13.70 -5.78
C THR A 18 -0.24 -14.02 -5.00
N PHE A 19 -0.36 -14.45 -3.74
CA PHE A 19 0.78 -14.67 -2.86
C PHE A 19 1.06 -16.16 -2.72
N HIS A 20 2.32 -16.56 -2.87
CA HIS A 20 2.76 -17.97 -2.77
C HIS A 20 3.10 -18.39 -1.32
N GLY A 21 2.59 -17.64 -0.33
CA GLY A 21 2.84 -17.86 1.07
C GLY A 21 2.40 -16.66 1.90
N LEU A 22 1.76 -16.93 3.04
CA LEU A 22 1.30 -15.90 3.96
C LEU A 22 2.19 -15.90 5.20
N ASP A 23 3.36 -15.27 5.07
CA ASP A 23 4.20 -15.03 6.25
C ASP A 23 3.52 -13.97 7.14
N SER A 24 3.44 -14.24 8.45
CA SER A 24 2.75 -13.38 9.42
C SER A 24 3.38 -11.99 9.48
N LYS A 25 4.67 -11.90 9.16
CA LYS A 25 5.41 -10.64 9.04
C LYS A 25 4.79 -9.65 8.05
N TYR A 26 4.15 -10.13 6.99
CA TYR A 26 3.60 -9.29 5.91
C TYR A 26 2.08 -9.23 5.90
N LEU A 27 1.41 -9.84 6.89
CA LEU A 27 -0.04 -9.95 6.92
C LEU A 27 -0.75 -8.59 6.83
N GLN A 28 -0.25 -7.59 7.55
CA GLN A 28 -0.82 -6.24 7.51
C GLN A 28 -0.71 -5.61 6.12
N TYR A 29 0.45 -5.74 5.46
CA TYR A 29 0.64 -5.21 4.11
C TYR A 29 -0.31 -5.86 3.09
N TYR A 30 -0.59 -7.16 3.22
CA TYR A 30 -1.57 -7.83 2.36
C TYR A 30 -2.99 -7.31 2.57
N LEU A 31 -3.37 -6.99 3.81
CA LEU A 31 -4.68 -6.39 4.12
C LEU A 31 -4.77 -4.93 3.63
N ASP A 32 -3.69 -4.18 3.73
CA ASP A 32 -3.62 -2.81 3.23
C ASP A 32 -3.74 -2.79 1.70
N GLU A 33 -3.07 -3.71 1.01
CA GLU A 33 -3.20 -3.86 -0.46
C GLU A 33 -4.63 -4.26 -0.84
N PHE A 34 -5.22 -5.24 -0.14
CA PHE A 34 -6.61 -5.63 -0.37
C PHE A 34 -7.55 -4.43 -0.22
N SER A 35 -7.40 -3.65 0.85
CA SER A 35 -8.23 -2.48 1.14
C SER A 35 -8.06 -1.40 0.05
N TYR A 36 -6.81 -1.15 -0.36
CA TYR A 36 -6.49 -0.21 -1.42
C TYR A 36 -7.19 -0.58 -2.74
N ARG A 37 -7.06 -1.86 -3.16
CA ARG A 37 -7.63 -2.38 -4.41
C ARG A 37 -9.15 -2.46 -4.35
N PHE A 38 -9.72 -2.93 -3.23
CA PHE A 38 -11.16 -3.09 -3.06
C PHE A 38 -11.88 -1.74 -3.11
N ASN A 39 -11.33 -0.71 -2.45
CA ASN A 39 -11.92 0.63 -2.45
C ASN A 39 -11.83 1.32 -3.82
N ARG A 40 -10.82 0.99 -4.64
CA ARG A 40 -10.58 1.57 -5.96
C ARG A 40 -10.98 0.67 -7.14
N ARG A 41 -11.70 -0.42 -6.87
CA ARG A 41 -12.06 -1.44 -7.88
C ARG A 41 -12.90 -0.93 -9.07
N HIS A 42 -13.49 0.26 -8.95
CA HIS A 42 -14.26 0.91 -10.01
C HIS A 42 -13.44 1.95 -10.79
N MET A 43 -12.18 2.18 -10.39
CA MET A 43 -11.27 3.18 -10.95
C MET A 43 -9.95 2.52 -11.37
N VAL A 44 -10.04 1.30 -11.92
CA VAL A 44 -8.85 0.47 -12.25
C VAL A 44 -7.93 1.21 -13.22
N ASP A 45 -8.51 1.89 -14.20
CA ASP A 45 -7.76 2.63 -15.23
C ASP A 45 -6.95 3.80 -14.65
N GLN A 46 -7.31 4.28 -13.46
CA GLN A 46 -6.65 5.41 -12.79
C GLN A 46 -5.63 4.95 -11.74
N ILE A 47 -5.51 3.65 -11.45
CA ILE A 47 -4.62 3.15 -10.40
C ILE A 47 -3.17 3.59 -10.66
N PHE A 48 -2.74 3.53 -11.92
CA PHE A 48 -1.40 3.97 -12.31
C PHE A 48 -1.19 5.47 -12.02
N ASP A 49 -2.10 6.32 -12.47
CA ASP A 49 -2.01 7.77 -12.27
C ASP A 49 -2.02 8.15 -10.79
N HIS A 50 -2.88 7.50 -9.99
CA HIS A 50 -2.92 7.69 -8.53
C HIS A 50 -1.63 7.25 -7.86
N CYS A 51 -1.01 6.16 -8.29
CA CYS A 51 0.29 5.73 -7.78
C CYS A 51 1.39 6.74 -8.11
N VAL A 52 1.44 7.24 -9.36
CA VAL A 52 2.43 8.24 -9.77
C VAL A 52 2.24 9.54 -8.99
N ALA A 53 1.00 10.02 -8.85
CA ALA A 53 0.69 11.20 -8.06
C ALA A 53 1.15 11.02 -6.60
N ALA A 54 0.82 9.88 -5.98
CA ALA A 54 1.26 9.57 -4.62
C ALA A 54 2.79 9.51 -4.51
N MET A 55 3.50 8.98 -5.51
CA MET A 55 4.97 8.94 -5.51
C MET A 55 5.60 10.35 -5.61
N VAL A 56 4.96 11.26 -6.35
CA VAL A 56 5.43 12.65 -6.48
C VAL A 56 5.13 13.45 -5.21
N GLU A 57 3.98 13.23 -4.59
CA GLU A 57 3.58 13.89 -3.34
C GLU A 57 4.34 13.35 -2.12
N CYS A 58 4.76 12.08 -2.19
CA CYS A 58 5.44 11.43 -1.08
C CYS A 58 6.78 12.12 -0.79
N PRO A 59 7.08 12.46 0.48
CA PRO A 59 8.40 12.95 0.84
C PRO A 59 9.46 11.91 0.52
N ILE A 60 10.66 12.35 0.17
CA ILE A 60 11.77 11.45 -0.13
C ILE A 60 12.07 10.59 1.11
N TRP A 61 11.82 9.28 1.02
CA TRP A 61 12.19 8.33 2.07
C TRP A 61 13.63 7.89 1.87
N THR A 62 14.46 8.12 2.88
CA THR A 62 15.82 7.61 2.91
C THR A 62 15.87 6.29 3.69
N TYR A 63 16.90 5.49 3.46
CA TYR A 63 17.13 4.25 4.23
C TYR A 63 17.04 4.48 5.75
N TRP A 64 17.54 5.61 6.23
CA TRP A 64 17.52 6.00 7.65
C TRP A 64 16.10 6.18 8.20
N ASP A 65 15.18 6.72 7.39
CA ASP A 65 13.77 6.91 7.76
C ASP A 65 13.03 5.57 7.84
N ILE A 66 13.39 4.61 6.97
CA ILE A 66 12.79 3.28 6.92
C ILE A 66 13.19 2.43 8.14
N ILE A 67 14.45 2.53 8.56
CA ILE A 67 14.98 1.78 9.71
C ILE A 67 14.73 2.48 11.06
N GLY A 68 14.04 3.63 11.07
CA GLY A 68 13.74 4.38 12.28
C GLY A 68 14.97 4.97 12.99
N LYS A 69 16.08 5.19 12.27
CA LYS A 69 17.22 5.94 12.81
C LYS A 69 16.97 7.44 12.67
N ALA A 70 17.77 8.27 13.36
CA ALA A 70 17.72 9.72 13.21
C ALA A 70 17.77 10.12 11.72
N SER A 71 16.95 11.12 11.35
CA SER A 71 16.81 11.58 9.97
C SER A 71 18.17 11.94 9.37
N ASN A 72 18.40 11.52 8.12
CA ASN A 72 19.66 11.80 7.42
C ASN A 72 19.93 13.32 7.38
N PRO A 73 21.09 13.81 7.87
CA PRO A 73 21.42 15.24 7.86
C PRO A 73 21.52 15.85 6.45
N LYS A 74 21.64 15.01 5.41
CA LYS A 74 21.63 15.45 4.00
C LYS A 74 20.24 15.42 3.35
N LYS A 75 19.19 15.06 4.10
CA LYS A 75 17.83 15.04 3.56
C LYS A 75 17.40 16.47 3.26
N LEU A 76 17.16 16.78 1.98
CA LEU A 76 16.57 18.06 1.62
C LEU A 76 15.22 18.19 2.32
N SER A 77 14.97 19.35 2.93
CA SER A 77 13.65 19.67 3.45
C SER A 77 12.62 19.51 2.33
N PRO A 78 11.42 18.96 2.60
CA PRO A 78 10.36 18.93 1.61
C PRO A 78 10.21 20.34 1.04
N LYS A 79 10.32 20.49 -0.29
CA LYS A 79 9.94 21.76 -0.91
C LYS A 79 8.46 21.92 -0.59
N ALA A 80 8.13 22.96 0.17
CA ALA A 80 6.74 23.37 0.36
C ALA A 80 6.16 23.54 -1.05
N ALA A 81 5.23 22.64 -1.39
CA ALA A 81 4.42 22.78 -2.60
C ALA A 81 3.49 23.98 -2.43
#